data_AF-A0A920RHQ9-F1
#
_entry.id   AF-A0A920RHQ9-F1
#
_cell.length_a   1.000
_cell.length_b   1.000
_cell.length_c   1.000
_cell.angle_alpha   90.00
_cell.angle_beta   90.00
_cell.angle_gamma   90.00
#
_symmetry.space_group_name_H-M   'P 1'
#
loop_
_entity.id
_entity.type
_entity.pdbx_description
1 polymer ?
#
loop_
_entity_poly.entity_id
_entity_poly.type
_entity_poly.pdbx_seq_one_letter_code
_entity_poly.pdbx_strand_id
1 'polypeptide(L)'
;MVSPDIDETAGAQEKAEGLVERLAIEKAHAVGANLPDSLIIGSDQVATYDGKIVGKPGDRATAVKQLLAASGQTGLFIYRGCPLELQFWGDSITGNPL
;
A
#
# COMPACT_ATOMS: atom_id res chain seq x y z
N MET A 1 4.41 14.78 6.62
CA MET A 1 3.91 13.75 5.69
C MET A 1 4.94 13.67 4.58
N VAL A 2 5.64 12.55 4.43
CA VAL A 2 6.60 12.34 3.34
C VAL A 2 5.86 11.61 2.24
N SER A 3 6.01 12.04 0.98
CA SER A 3 5.42 11.34 -0.16
C SER A 3 6.37 10.24 -0.62
N PRO A 4 6.02 8.96 -0.47
CA PRO A 4 6.80 7.87 -1.06
C PRO A 4 6.62 7.90 -2.59
N ASP A 5 7.72 7.83 -3.32
CA ASP A 5 7.73 7.71 -4.78
C ASP A 5 7.79 6.23 -5.15
N ILE A 6 6.61 5.59 -5.22
CA ILE A 6 6.47 4.16 -5.52
C ILE A 6 5.41 3.93 -6.61
N ASP A 7 5.54 2.83 -7.35
CA ASP A 7 4.55 2.41 -8.34
C ASP A 7 3.38 1.70 -7.66
N GLU A 8 2.21 2.36 -7.63
CA GLU A 8 0.99 1.81 -7.04
C GLU A 8 0.22 0.86 -7.99
N THR A 9 0.76 0.55 -9.17
CA THR A 9 0.11 -0.32 -10.15
C THR A 9 0.01 -1.76 -9.64
N ALA A 10 -1.18 -2.36 -9.78
CA ALA A 10 -1.41 -3.76 -9.42
C ALA A 10 -0.69 -4.70 -10.40
N GLY A 11 -0.04 -5.74 -9.87
CA GLY A 11 0.53 -6.80 -10.70
C GLY A 11 -0.54 -7.62 -11.44
N ALA A 12 -0.16 -8.27 -12.55
CA ALA A 12 -1.10 -8.97 -13.44
C ALA A 12 -1.97 -10.06 -12.77
N GLN A 13 -1.52 -10.64 -11.67
CA GLN A 13 -2.26 -11.64 -10.88
C GLN A 13 -2.24 -11.32 -9.38
N GLU A 14 -1.95 -10.08 -9.03
CA GLU A 14 -1.87 -9.66 -7.64
C GLU A 14 -3.28 -9.54 -7.05
N LYS A 15 -3.50 -10.21 -5.92
CA LYS A 15 -4.76 -10.11 -5.17
C LYS A 15 -4.78 -8.83 -4.35
N ALA A 16 -5.97 -8.35 -3.98
CA ALA A 16 -6.12 -7.11 -3.24
C ALA A 16 -5.41 -7.13 -1.88
N GLU A 17 -5.41 -8.27 -1.19
CA GLU A 17 -4.66 -8.47 0.06
C GLU A 17 -3.16 -8.28 -0.16
N GLY A 18 -2.61 -8.93 -1.19
CA GLY A 18 -1.18 -8.85 -1.53
C GLY A 18 -0.76 -7.45 -1.99
N LEU A 19 -1.60 -6.80 -2.80
CA LEU A 19 -1.36 -5.43 -3.26
C LEU A 19 -1.29 -4.46 -2.07
N VAL A 20 -2.27 -4.51 -1.19
CA VAL A 20 -2.34 -3.63 -0.01
C VAL A 20 -1.16 -3.82 0.92
N GLU A 21 -0.76 -5.07 1.16
CA GLU A 21 0.41 -5.37 1.99
C GLU A 21 1.70 -4.85 1.33
N ARG A 22 1.92 -5.18 0.06
CA ARG A 22 3.10 -4.74 -0.70
C ARG A 22 3.21 -3.21 -0.73
N LEU A 23 2.15 -2.51 -1.12
CA LEU A 23 2.16 -1.05 -1.21
C LEU A 23 2.45 -0.42 0.13
N ALA A 24 1.86 -0.94 1.21
CA ALA A 24 2.10 -0.38 2.52
C ALA A 24 3.54 -0.61 3.00
N ILE A 25 4.15 -1.76 2.70
CA ILE A 25 5.57 -2.05 2.97
C ILE A 25 6.48 -1.14 2.13
N GLU A 26 6.25 -1.04 0.82
CA GLU A 26 7.04 -0.20 -0.08
C GLU A 26 7.00 1.29 0.32
N LYS A 27 5.83 1.78 0.77
CA LYS A 27 5.69 3.15 1.32
C LYS A 27 6.55 3.34 2.57
N ALA A 28 6.58 2.37 3.47
CA ALA A 28 7.40 2.43 4.67
C ALA A 28 8.89 2.45 4.32
N HIS A 29 9.34 1.53 3.46
CA HIS A 29 10.73 1.44 3.02
C HIS A 29 11.22 2.71 2.29
N ALA A 30 10.42 3.25 1.36
CA ALA A 30 10.78 4.44 0.59
C ALA A 30 11.04 5.66 1.50
N VAL A 31 10.33 5.75 2.62
CA VAL A 31 10.52 6.81 3.62
C VAL A 31 11.66 6.46 4.59
N GLY A 32 11.73 5.19 5.03
CA GLY A 32 12.72 4.70 6.01
C GLY A 32 14.16 4.81 5.54
N ALA A 33 14.43 4.70 4.24
CA ALA A 33 15.76 4.84 3.66
C ALA A 33 16.48 6.16 4.02
N ASN A 34 15.74 7.21 4.37
CA ASN A 34 16.29 8.53 4.69
C ASN A 34 16.17 8.90 6.18
N LEU A 35 15.67 8.00 7.03
CA LEU A 35 15.38 8.27 8.44
C LEU A 35 15.97 7.18 9.34
N PRO A 36 17.29 7.21 9.60
CA PRO A 36 17.90 6.30 10.56
C PRO A 36 17.24 6.46 11.94
N ASP A 37 16.98 5.34 12.61
CA ASP A 37 16.42 5.24 13.96
C ASP A 37 15.00 5.81 14.14
N SER A 38 14.15 5.63 13.13
CA SER A 38 12.75 6.05 13.17
C SER A 38 11.78 4.86 13.07
N LEU A 39 10.69 4.92 13.84
CA LEU A 39 9.55 4.03 13.63
C LEU A 39 8.74 4.55 12.43
N ILE A 40 8.66 3.75 11.36
CA ILE A 40 7.89 4.08 10.17
C ILE A 40 6.63 3.22 10.11
N ILE A 41 5.49 3.88 9.91
CA ILE A 41 4.20 3.22 9.71
C ILE A 41 3.77 3.45 8.27
N GLY A 42 3.82 2.39 7.47
CA GLY A 42 3.24 2.38 6.13
C GLY A 42 1.80 1.90 6.19
N SER A 43 0.90 2.50 5.40
CA SER A 43 -0.46 2.00 5.25
C SER A 43 -0.97 2.21 3.83
N ASP A 44 -1.80 1.28 3.38
CA ASP A 44 -2.50 1.37 2.11
C ASP A 44 -3.93 0.79 2.20
N GLN A 45 -4.75 1.16 1.23
CA GLN A 45 -6.14 0.71 1.11
C GLN A 45 -6.49 0.48 -0.35
N VAL A 46 -7.00 -0.72 -0.64
CA VAL A 46 -7.54 -1.10 -1.96
C VAL A 46 -9.01 -1.47 -1.83
N ALA A 47 -9.80 -1.06 -2.82
CA ALA A 47 -11.17 -1.52 -2.96
C ALA A 47 -11.25 -2.61 -4.04
N THR A 48 -12.10 -3.61 -3.84
CA THR A 48 -12.50 -4.52 -4.91
C THR A 48 -14.00 -4.45 -5.13
N TYR A 49 -14.40 -4.69 -6.37
CA TYR A 49 -15.77 -4.80 -6.77
C TYR A 49 -15.90 -6.02 -7.68
N ASP A 50 -16.76 -6.97 -7.30
CA ASP A 50 -16.92 -8.25 -8.02
C ASP A 50 -15.58 -8.98 -8.24
N GLY A 51 -14.76 -9.03 -7.18
CA GLY A 51 -13.43 -9.66 -7.18
C GLY A 51 -12.33 -8.90 -7.96
N LYS A 52 -12.64 -7.74 -8.57
CA LYS A 52 -11.67 -6.93 -9.32
C LYS A 52 -11.25 -5.71 -8.53
N ILE A 53 -9.96 -5.39 -8.53
CA ILE A 53 -9.43 -4.18 -7.90
C ILE A 53 -9.98 -2.94 -8.61
N VAL A 54 -10.48 -1.99 -7.81
CA VAL A 54 -11.00 -0.69 -8.25
C VAL A 54 -10.07 0.39 -7.74
N GLY A 55 -9.30 0.98 -8.66
CA GLY A 55 -8.47 2.14 -8.38
C GLY A 55 -9.24 3.46 -8.48
N LYS A 56 -8.54 4.57 -8.22
CA LYS A 56 -9.09 5.92 -8.42
C LYS A 56 -9.54 6.07 -9.88
N PRO A 57 -10.71 6.68 -10.14
CA PRO A 57 -11.28 6.75 -11.49
C PRO A 57 -10.49 7.63 -12.46
N GLY A 58 -9.59 8.50 -11.99
CA GLY A 58 -8.80 9.42 -12.82
C GLY A 58 -9.61 10.59 -13.40
N ASP A 59 -10.79 10.31 -13.95
CA ASP A 59 -11.69 11.29 -14.56
C ASP A 59 -13.16 11.11 -14.12
N ARG A 60 -14.00 12.13 -14.40
CA ARG A 60 -15.42 12.14 -14.01
C ARG A 60 -16.24 11.05 -14.70
N ALA A 61 -15.98 10.76 -15.98
CA ALA A 61 -16.78 9.79 -16.73
C ALA A 61 -16.55 8.37 -16.20
N THR A 62 -15.29 8.04 -15.89
CA THR A 62 -14.89 6.79 -15.25
C THR A 62 -15.44 6.69 -13.84
N ALA A 63 -15.46 7.79 -13.07
CA ALA A 63 -16.07 7.81 -11.74
C ALA A 63 -17.58 7.50 -11.80
N VAL A 64 -18.30 8.12 -12.73
CA VAL A 64 -19.73 7.83 -12.93
C VAL A 64 -19.95 6.37 -13.35
N LYS A 65 -19.11 5.82 -14.24
CA LYS A 65 -19.18 4.41 -14.63
C LYS A 65 -18.95 3.47 -13.43
N GLN A 66 -17.94 3.73 -12.60
CA GLN A 66 -17.66 2.94 -11.40
C GLN A 66 -18.83 2.98 -10.41
N LEU A 67 -19.41 4.18 -10.18
CA LEU A 67 -20.55 4.34 -9.28
C LEU A 67 -21.83 3.67 -9.81
N LEU A 68 -22.12 3.80 -11.10
CA LEU A 68 -23.25 3.14 -11.73
C LEU A 68 -23.10 1.61 -11.70
N ALA A 69 -21.88 1.10 -11.93
CA ALA A 69 -21.60 -0.32 -11.81
C ALA A 69 -21.86 -0.83 -10.39
N ALA A 70 -21.42 -0.09 -9.37
CA ALA A 70 -21.61 -0.45 -7.96
C ALA A 70 -23.03 -0.19 -7.42
N SER A 71 -23.85 0.61 -8.11
CA SER A 71 -25.17 1.03 -7.65
C SER A 71 -26.14 -0.14 -7.50
N GLY A 72 -26.66 -0.34 -6.29
CA GLY A 72 -27.63 -1.40 -5.99
C GLY A 72 -27.04 -2.81 -5.95
N GLN A 73 -25.71 -2.95 -6.06
CA GLN A 73 -25.02 -4.22 -6.01
C GLN A 73 -24.33 -4.44 -4.67
N THR A 74 -24.32 -5.68 -4.19
CA THR A 74 -23.50 -6.14 -3.05
C THR A 74 -22.19 -6.71 -3.61
N GLY A 75 -21.05 -6.52 -2.92
CA GLY A 75 -19.75 -7.02 -3.39
C GLY A 75 -18.63 -5.98 -3.51
N LEU A 76 -18.81 -4.80 -2.93
CA LEU A 76 -17.70 -3.88 -2.65
C LEU A 76 -16.98 -4.36 -1.38
N PHE A 77 -15.69 -4.70 -1.50
CA PHE A 77 -14.85 -5.04 -0.36
C PHE A 77 -13.72 -4.02 -0.24
N ILE A 78 -13.36 -3.67 1.01
CA ILE A 78 -12.24 -2.78 1.29
C ILE A 78 -11.18 -3.57 2.04
N TYR A 79 -10.00 -3.61 1.47
CA TYR A 79 -8.80 -4.21 2.04
C TYR A 79 -7.93 -3.09 2.61
N ARG A 80 -7.48 -3.26 3.85
CA ARG A 80 -6.63 -2.31 4.57
C ARG A 80 -5.39 -3.02 5.07
N GLY A 81 -4.24 -2.40 4.85
CA GLY A 81 -2.94 -2.91 5.26
C GLY A 81 -2.22 -1.81 6.01
N CYS A 82 -1.61 -2.19 7.13
CA CYS A 82 -0.76 -1.33 7.91
C CYS A 82 0.40 -2.17 8.47
N PRO A 83 1.36 -2.59 7.65
CA PRO A 83 2.60 -3.15 8.13
C PRO A 83 3.29 -2.10 9.01
N LEU A 84 3.55 -2.49 10.26
CA LEU A 84 4.47 -1.76 11.10
C LEU A 84 5.86 -2.27 10.78
N GLU A 85 6.75 -1.38 10.33
CA GLU A 85 8.15 -1.72 10.14
C GLU A 85 9.03 -0.87 11.06
N LEU A 86 9.72 -1.56 11.98
CA LEU A 86 10.80 -0.97 12.77
C LEU A 86 12.10 -1.17 11.99
N GLN A 87 12.65 -0.08 11.45
CA GLN A 87 14.00 -0.10 10.89
C GLN A 87 14.95 0.59 11.87
N PHE A 88 15.86 -0.18 12.46
CA PHE A 88 17.03 0.36 13.15
C PHE A 88 18.11 0.61 12.10
N TRP A 89 18.61 1.84 12.00
CA TRP A 89 19.71 2.16 11.11
C TRP A 89 20.74 2.96 11.89
N GLY A 90 21.38 2.24 12.82
CA GLY A 90 22.40 2.74 13.74
C GLY A 90 23.31 1.59 14.18
N ASP A 91 24.51 1.60 13.60
CA ASP A 91 25.74 0.84 13.84
C ASP A 91 25.73 -0.70 13.88
N SER A 92 26.58 -1.25 13.01
CA SER A 92 27.21 -2.57 13.10
C SER A 92 27.54 -2.96 14.55
N ILE A 93 26.68 -3.77 15.18
CA ILE A 93 26.99 -4.51 16.42
C ILE A 93 27.46 -5.94 16.14
N THR A 94 28.03 -6.22 14.96
CA THR A 94 29.03 -7.30 14.86
C THR A 94 30.35 -6.77 15.38
N GLY A 95 30.40 -6.51 16.68
CA GLY A 95 31.63 -6.44 17.43
C GLY A 95 32.29 -7.81 17.35
N ASN A 96 33.49 -7.82 16.76
CA ASN A 96 34.46 -8.91 16.76
C ASN A 96 34.41 -9.76 18.05
N PRO A 97 34.31 -11.10 17.99
CA PRO A 97 34.44 -11.91 19.21
C PRO A 97 35.89 -11.82 19.71
N LEU A 98 36.05 -11.40 20.97
CA LEU A 98 37.25 -11.71 21.77
C LEU A 98 37.16 -13.17 22.26
#